data_AF-A0AAU4CNU1-F1
#
_entry.id   AF-A0AAU4CNU1-F1
#
_cell.length_a   1.000
_cell.length_b   1.000
_cell.length_c   1.000
_cell.angle_alpha   90.00
_cell.angle_beta   90.00
_cell.angle_gamma   90.00
#
_symmetry.space_group_name_H-M   'P 1'
#
loop_
_entity.id
_entity.type
_entity.pdbx_description
1 polymer ?
#
loop_
_entity_poly.entity_id
_entity_poly.type
_entity_poly.pdbx_seq_one_letter_code
_entity_poly.pdbx_strand_id
1 'polypeptide(L)'
;MGPQLVFHSFDDLRGRCDIASVRQTTSESGYDDGAIVPDEDWKSITAADAEQHRADDSVPDSIRIELVHRPLPDLDSDDFAGRLEAAARLDPLDGRWPTTLLGCAASPGHWATTTEDSATGRRIGLHVDNFDRLPYARRHRGRRRLCLNLGPGPRYLLIGDRDIQQICRTLHADLDRHHPHTEDIRRYVAAGHPLRCLRIRLDPGDGYIAPTEFLAHDGSTAGIDEPSVAAFWLGQPPNAS
;
A
#
# COMPACT_ATOMS: atom_id res chain seq x y z
N MET A 1 -11.71 11.16 2.02
CA MET A 1 -12.03 10.79 0.62
C MET A 1 -11.24 9.52 0.34
N GLY A 2 -11.70 8.67 -0.59
CA GLY A 2 -10.97 7.45 -0.92
C GLY A 2 -9.67 7.71 -1.69
N PRO A 3 -8.82 6.68 -1.85
CA PRO A 3 -7.62 6.74 -2.68
C PRO A 3 -7.98 7.11 -4.13
N GLN A 4 -7.08 7.85 -4.77
CA GLN A 4 -7.20 8.29 -6.16
C GLN A 4 -5.93 7.89 -6.93
N LEU A 5 -6.10 7.26 -8.08
CA LEU A 5 -5.08 6.62 -8.88
C LEU A 5 -4.77 7.43 -10.13
N VAL A 6 -3.48 7.66 -10.38
CA VAL A 6 -2.97 8.19 -11.64
C VAL A 6 -2.59 7.01 -12.53
N PHE A 7 -3.17 6.98 -13.73
CA PHE A 7 -2.95 5.94 -14.75
C PHE A 7 -3.03 6.53 -16.15
N HIS A 8 -2.44 5.84 -17.14
CA HIS A 8 -2.40 6.29 -18.52
C HIS A 8 -3.73 6.05 -19.28
N SER A 9 -4.40 4.91 -19.04
CA SER A 9 -5.71 4.61 -19.63
C SER A 9 -6.66 3.88 -18.66
N PHE A 10 -7.98 4.05 -18.85
CA PHE A 10 -9.01 3.38 -18.03
C PHE A 10 -8.98 1.86 -18.12
N ASP A 11 -8.66 1.33 -19.29
CA ASP A 11 -8.58 -0.12 -19.50
C ASP A 11 -7.40 -0.72 -18.71
N ASP A 12 -6.30 0.03 -18.56
CA ASP A 12 -5.16 -0.38 -17.72
C ASP A 12 -5.57 -0.51 -16.25
N LEU A 13 -6.43 0.38 -15.75
CA LEU A 13 -6.92 0.32 -14.38
C LEU A 13 -7.86 -0.89 -14.18
N ARG A 14 -8.85 -1.07 -15.05
CA ARG A 14 -9.83 -2.18 -14.94
C ARG A 14 -9.17 -3.56 -15.07
N GLY A 15 -8.15 -3.69 -15.92
CA GLY A 15 -7.44 -4.95 -16.11
C GLY A 15 -6.55 -5.36 -14.93
N ARG A 16 -6.27 -4.43 -14.00
CA ARG A 16 -5.30 -4.63 -12.91
C ARG A 16 -5.89 -4.53 -11.51
N CYS A 17 -7.15 -4.11 -11.39
CA CYS A 17 -7.75 -3.76 -10.10
C CYS A 17 -8.99 -4.59 -9.77
N ASP A 18 -9.01 -5.10 -8.54
CA ASP A 18 -10.20 -5.71 -7.94
C ASP A 18 -10.48 -5.09 -6.58
N ILE A 19 -11.71 -5.20 -6.11
CA ILE A 19 -12.16 -4.69 -4.82
C ILE A 19 -12.87 -5.79 -4.04
N ALA A 20 -12.61 -5.84 -2.74
CA ALA A 20 -13.22 -6.77 -1.79
C ALA A 20 -13.60 -6.04 -0.50
N SER A 21 -14.39 -6.70 0.35
CA SER A 21 -14.55 -6.27 1.73
C SER A 21 -13.28 -6.60 2.53
N VAL A 22 -13.22 -6.15 3.79
CA VAL A 22 -12.19 -6.59 4.72
C VAL A 22 -12.83 -7.31 5.89
N ARG A 23 -12.03 -8.15 6.54
CA ARG A 23 -12.38 -8.81 7.78
C ARG A 23 -11.25 -8.68 8.78
N GLN A 24 -11.61 -8.77 10.05
CA GLN A 24 -10.65 -8.86 11.14
C GLN A 24 -10.32 -10.33 11.39
N THR A 25 -9.04 -10.66 11.54
CA THR A 25 -8.61 -12.02 11.87
C THR A 25 -9.00 -12.38 13.31
N THR A 26 -9.31 -13.65 13.54
CA THR A 26 -9.60 -14.18 14.89
C THR A 26 -8.70 -15.37 15.19
N SER A 27 -7.59 -15.13 15.90
CA SER A 27 -6.60 -16.17 16.25
C SER A 27 -6.05 -16.97 15.05
N GLU A 28 -5.95 -16.34 13.87
CA GLU A 28 -5.43 -16.99 12.66
C GLU A 28 -3.91 -17.14 12.71
N SER A 29 -3.42 -18.32 12.32
CA SER A 29 -1.99 -18.62 12.34
C SER A 29 -1.21 -17.70 11.39
N GLY A 30 -0.08 -17.18 11.88
CA GLY A 30 0.80 -16.30 11.12
C GLY A 30 0.29 -14.86 10.96
N TYR A 31 -0.80 -14.49 11.65
CA TYR A 31 -1.28 -13.12 11.75
C TYR A 31 -1.22 -12.63 13.19
N ASP A 32 -1.06 -11.31 13.32
CA ASP A 32 -1.35 -10.63 14.57
C ASP A 32 -2.83 -10.76 14.92
N ASP A 33 -3.10 -10.73 16.23
CA ASP A 33 -4.48 -10.74 16.70
C ASP A 33 -5.19 -9.45 16.26
N GLY A 34 -6.36 -9.62 15.66
CA GLY A 34 -7.14 -8.53 15.12
C GLY A 34 -6.55 -7.84 13.89
N ALA A 35 -5.62 -8.48 13.17
CA ALA A 35 -5.13 -7.98 11.88
C ALA A 35 -6.29 -7.80 10.88
N ILE A 36 -6.22 -6.77 10.03
CA ILE A 36 -7.24 -6.53 9.01
C ILE A 36 -6.75 -7.10 7.69
N VAL A 37 -7.48 -8.07 7.14
CA VAL A 37 -7.13 -8.73 5.89
C VAL A 37 -8.28 -8.59 4.89
N PRO A 38 -8.01 -8.58 3.57
CA PRO A 38 -9.07 -8.63 2.58
C PRO A 38 -9.89 -9.91 2.73
N ASP A 39 -11.18 -9.82 2.45
CA ASP A 39 -11.98 -11.01 2.21
C ASP A 39 -11.63 -11.63 0.84
N GLU A 40 -12.05 -12.87 0.62
CA GLU A 40 -11.78 -13.59 -0.64
C GLU A 40 -12.78 -13.24 -1.75
N ASP A 41 -13.75 -12.36 -1.48
CA ASP A 41 -14.87 -12.00 -2.36
C ASP A 41 -14.52 -10.97 -3.45
N TRP A 42 -13.32 -11.07 -4.02
CA TRP A 42 -12.79 -10.14 -5.02
C TRP A 42 -13.70 -10.00 -6.25
N LYS A 43 -13.96 -8.74 -6.60
CA LYS A 43 -14.69 -8.37 -7.82
C LYS A 43 -13.87 -7.35 -8.60
N SER A 44 -13.76 -7.54 -9.91
CA SER A 44 -13.16 -6.51 -10.75
C SER A 44 -13.94 -5.22 -10.63
N ILE A 45 -13.20 -4.11 -10.55
CA ILE A 45 -13.82 -2.79 -10.39
C ILE A 45 -14.75 -2.48 -11.57
N THR A 46 -15.88 -1.84 -11.32
CA THR A 46 -16.77 -1.36 -12.39
C THR A 46 -16.19 -0.11 -13.06
N ALA A 47 -16.76 0.31 -14.19
CA ALA A 47 -16.38 1.59 -14.80
C ALA A 47 -16.67 2.78 -13.87
N ALA A 48 -17.74 2.69 -13.07
CA ALA A 48 -18.08 3.70 -12.08
C ALA A 48 -17.08 3.73 -10.92
N ASP A 49 -16.65 2.57 -10.42
CA ASP A 49 -15.58 2.49 -9.41
C ASP A 49 -14.28 3.07 -9.97
N ALA A 50 -13.93 2.75 -11.22
CA ALA A 50 -12.74 3.28 -11.89
C ALA A 50 -12.75 4.81 -11.98
N GLU A 51 -13.88 5.42 -12.33
CA GLU A 51 -14.03 6.88 -12.36
C GLU A 51 -13.93 7.49 -10.96
N GLN A 52 -14.51 6.85 -9.95
CA GLN A 52 -14.44 7.33 -8.56
C GLN A 52 -13.02 7.31 -7.98
N HIS A 53 -12.17 6.43 -8.51
CA HIS A 53 -10.76 6.32 -8.12
C HIS A 53 -9.83 7.06 -9.07
N ARG A 54 -10.33 7.81 -10.06
CA ARG A 54 -9.45 8.51 -11.00
C ARG A 54 -8.94 9.82 -10.39
N ALA A 55 -7.62 9.94 -10.32
CA ALA A 55 -6.99 11.22 -9.98
C ALA A 55 -7.02 12.19 -11.17
N ASP A 56 -7.31 13.45 -10.87
CA ASP A 56 -7.04 14.60 -11.72
C ASP A 56 -6.02 15.56 -11.06
N ASP A 57 -5.69 16.65 -11.72
CA ASP A 57 -4.72 17.63 -11.23
C ASP A 57 -5.18 18.38 -9.96
N SER A 58 -6.46 18.28 -9.59
CA SER A 58 -7.02 18.88 -8.36
C SER A 58 -6.88 17.96 -7.14
N VAL A 59 -6.59 16.68 -7.33
CA VAL A 59 -6.46 15.70 -6.25
C VAL A 59 -5.19 15.95 -5.43
N PRO A 60 -5.30 16.14 -4.10
CA PRO A 60 -4.15 16.37 -3.27
C PRO A 60 -3.26 15.13 -3.16
N ASP A 61 -1.94 15.33 -3.06
CA ASP A 61 -0.94 14.27 -2.93
C ASP A 61 -1.20 13.32 -1.76
N SER A 62 -1.91 13.77 -0.71
CA SER A 62 -2.23 12.99 0.48
C SER A 62 -3.18 11.82 0.23
N ILE A 63 -3.90 11.80 -0.89
CA ILE A 63 -4.76 10.66 -1.29
C ILE A 63 -4.43 10.15 -2.70
N ARG A 64 -3.44 10.76 -3.36
CA ARG A 64 -3.02 10.38 -4.72
C ARG A 64 -2.04 9.21 -4.65
N ILE A 65 -2.30 8.18 -5.45
CA ILE A 65 -1.42 7.05 -5.69
C ILE A 65 -1.01 7.09 -7.16
N GLU A 66 0.29 7.07 -7.41
CA GLU A 66 0.82 7.06 -8.78
C GLU A 66 1.42 5.69 -9.05
N LEU A 67 0.99 5.03 -10.12
CA LEU A 67 1.66 3.82 -10.60
C LEU A 67 2.88 4.23 -11.42
N VAL A 68 4.00 3.58 -11.16
CA VAL A 68 5.27 3.85 -11.85
C VAL A 68 5.82 2.56 -12.45
N HIS A 69 6.63 2.70 -13.50
CA HIS A 69 7.31 1.58 -14.12
C HIS A 69 8.81 1.90 -14.26
N ARG A 70 9.67 0.94 -13.92
CA ARG A 70 11.11 1.00 -14.12
C ARG A 70 11.59 -0.32 -14.74
N PRO A 71 12.30 -0.27 -15.89
CA PRO A 71 12.96 -1.45 -16.43
C PRO A 71 13.91 -2.03 -15.40
N LEU A 72 13.78 -3.33 -15.13
CA LEU A 72 14.68 -4.06 -14.27
C LEU A 72 15.84 -4.64 -15.10
N PRO A 73 17.05 -4.77 -14.52
CA PRO A 73 18.07 -5.60 -15.12
C PRO A 73 17.57 -7.05 -15.24
N ASP A 74 18.12 -7.78 -16.20
CA ASP A 74 17.86 -9.21 -16.31
C ASP A 74 18.49 -9.91 -15.09
N LEU A 75 17.64 -10.49 -14.25
CA LEU A 75 18.00 -11.07 -12.96
C LEU A 75 17.33 -12.43 -12.85
N ASP A 76 18.13 -13.46 -12.57
CA ASP A 76 17.63 -14.82 -12.34
C ASP A 76 16.58 -14.83 -11.23
N SER A 77 15.63 -15.76 -11.32
CA SER A 77 14.48 -15.80 -10.40
C SER A 77 14.88 -15.98 -8.93
N ASP A 78 16.01 -16.64 -8.68
CA ASP A 78 16.59 -16.90 -7.35
C ASP A 78 17.70 -15.90 -6.94
N ASP A 79 18.03 -14.92 -7.80
CA ASP A 79 19.08 -13.93 -7.52
C ASP A 79 18.61 -12.81 -6.58
N PHE A 80 18.43 -13.16 -5.31
CA PHE A 80 18.04 -12.20 -4.28
C PHE A 80 19.11 -11.12 -4.06
N ALA A 81 20.38 -11.48 -4.14
CA ALA A 81 21.49 -10.55 -3.93
C ALA A 81 21.53 -9.48 -5.03
N GLY A 82 21.40 -9.90 -6.30
CA GLY A 82 21.33 -8.97 -7.43
C GLY A 82 20.12 -8.06 -7.38
N ARG A 83 18.96 -8.55 -6.88
CA ARG A 83 17.77 -7.70 -6.64
C ARG A 83 18.06 -6.62 -5.59
N LEU A 84 18.71 -6.96 -4.49
CA LEU A 84 19.08 -6.00 -3.45
C LEU A 84 20.09 -4.96 -3.97
N GLU A 85 21.09 -5.41 -4.73
CA GLU A 85 22.04 -4.50 -5.37
C GLU A 85 21.39 -3.58 -6.41
N ALA A 86 20.45 -4.10 -7.20
CA ALA A 86 19.69 -3.31 -8.16
C ALA A 86 18.92 -2.21 -7.44
N ALA A 87 18.23 -2.53 -6.34
CA ALA A 87 17.52 -1.55 -5.53
C ALA A 87 18.43 -0.44 -4.99
N ALA A 88 19.65 -0.79 -4.55
CA ALA A 88 20.60 0.19 -4.02
C ALA A 88 21.13 1.18 -5.06
N ARG A 89 21.16 0.79 -6.34
CA ARG A 89 21.64 1.62 -7.46
C ARG A 89 20.52 2.34 -8.20
N LEU A 90 19.28 1.90 -8.05
CA LEU A 90 18.14 2.41 -8.78
C LEU A 90 17.63 3.71 -8.16
N ASP A 91 17.44 4.71 -9.00
CA ASP A 91 16.53 5.81 -8.69
C ASP A 91 15.11 5.40 -9.12
N PRO A 92 14.18 5.18 -8.17
CA PRO A 92 12.81 4.78 -8.49
C PRO A 92 12.00 5.88 -9.19
N LEU A 93 12.47 7.12 -9.15
CA LEU A 93 11.79 8.30 -9.67
C LEU A 93 12.53 9.04 -10.79
N ASP A 94 13.67 8.53 -11.23
CA ASP A 94 14.46 9.14 -12.31
C ASP A 94 14.83 10.61 -12.05
N GLY A 95 15.22 10.92 -10.81
CA GLY A 95 15.62 12.25 -10.38
C GLY A 95 14.46 13.20 -10.09
N ARG A 96 13.20 12.74 -10.18
CA ARG A 96 12.03 13.60 -9.92
C ARG A 96 12.08 14.18 -8.50
N TRP A 97 12.29 13.35 -7.48
CA TRP A 97 12.38 13.76 -6.07
C TRP A 97 13.55 13.08 -5.35
N PRO A 98 14.10 13.69 -4.28
CA PRO A 98 15.00 12.99 -3.37
C PRO A 98 14.28 11.83 -2.68
N THR A 99 14.90 10.66 -2.68
CA THR A 99 14.37 9.45 -2.03
C THR A 99 15.44 8.76 -1.21
N THR A 100 15.04 8.15 -0.10
CA THR A 100 15.90 7.30 0.73
C THR A 100 15.41 5.86 0.64
N LEU A 101 16.29 4.92 0.26
CA LEU A 101 16.00 3.49 0.30
C LEU A 101 15.78 3.07 1.77
N LEU A 102 14.62 2.50 2.05
CA LEU A 102 14.27 1.92 3.36
C LEU A 102 14.71 0.46 3.46
N GLY A 103 14.66 -0.28 2.36
CA GLY A 103 15.08 -1.67 2.28
C GLY A 103 14.28 -2.48 1.27
N CYS A 104 14.50 -3.79 1.29
CA CYS A 104 13.80 -4.76 0.46
C CYS A 104 13.12 -5.83 1.33
N ALA A 105 12.01 -6.38 0.85
CA ALA A 105 11.35 -7.52 1.47
C ALA A 105 11.03 -8.59 0.42
N ALA A 106 11.37 -9.84 0.73
CA ALA A 106 10.90 -11.00 -0.02
C ALA A 106 9.59 -11.50 0.59
N SER A 107 8.66 -11.92 -0.26
CA SER A 107 7.40 -12.52 0.16
C SER A 107 7.16 -13.79 -0.65
N PRO A 108 6.82 -14.92 -0.01
CA PRO A 108 6.43 -16.13 -0.74
C PRO A 108 5.11 -15.91 -1.47
N GLY A 109 4.75 -16.84 -2.35
CA GLY A 109 3.44 -16.90 -2.98
C GLY A 109 2.30 -17.12 -1.98
N HIS A 110 1.08 -16.85 -2.42
CA HIS A 110 -0.17 -17.12 -1.72
C HIS A 110 -0.36 -16.44 -0.35
N TRP A 111 0.25 -15.27 -0.11
CA TRP A 111 0.02 -14.52 1.12
C TRP A 111 -1.05 -13.44 0.92
N ALA A 112 -2.12 -13.51 1.73
CA ALA A 112 -3.20 -12.51 1.68
C ALA A 112 -2.69 -11.11 2.00
N THR A 113 -1.80 -10.97 2.99
CA THR A 113 -0.98 -9.77 3.16
C THR A 113 0.48 -10.12 3.44
N THR A 114 1.42 -9.19 3.21
CA THR A 114 2.86 -9.49 3.20
C THR A 114 3.68 -8.85 4.30
N THR A 115 3.18 -7.81 4.97
CA THR A 115 3.98 -7.10 5.97
C THR A 115 3.97 -7.84 7.30
N GLU A 116 5.16 -8.19 7.78
CA GLU A 116 5.39 -8.84 9.07
C GLU A 116 5.91 -7.84 10.11
N ASP A 117 5.46 -7.97 11.35
CA ASP A 117 6.10 -7.32 12.49
C ASP A 117 7.41 -8.06 12.81
N SER A 118 8.53 -7.36 12.71
CA SER A 118 9.86 -7.90 12.99
C SER A 118 10.04 -8.49 14.40
N ALA A 119 9.26 -8.03 15.38
CA ALA A 119 9.35 -8.49 16.77
C ALA A 119 8.59 -9.81 16.98
N THR A 120 7.49 -10.04 16.25
CA THR A 120 6.63 -11.22 16.44
C THR A 120 6.73 -12.23 15.30
N GLY A 121 7.26 -11.82 14.14
CA GLY A 121 7.25 -12.62 12.91
C GLY A 121 5.85 -12.88 12.37
N ARG A 122 4.86 -12.06 12.75
CA ARG A 122 3.46 -12.23 12.35
C ARG A 122 3.04 -11.13 11.40
N ARG A 123 2.14 -11.46 10.47
CA ARG A 123 1.60 -10.49 9.52
C ARG A 123 0.61 -9.56 10.19
N ILE A 124 0.75 -8.26 9.93
CA ILE A 124 -0.02 -7.22 10.63
C ILE A 124 -1.32 -6.84 9.90
N GLY A 125 -1.44 -7.21 8.62
CA GLY A 125 -2.56 -6.85 7.76
C GLY A 125 -2.49 -5.42 7.24
N LEU A 126 -3.63 -4.91 6.73
CA LEU A 126 -3.79 -3.51 6.34
C LEU A 126 -3.41 -2.59 7.50
N HIS A 127 -2.45 -1.71 7.24
CA HIS A 127 -1.84 -0.83 8.24
C HIS A 127 -1.58 0.56 7.67
N VAL A 128 -1.31 1.51 8.57
CA VAL A 128 -0.67 2.77 8.18
C VAL A 128 0.77 2.79 8.68
N ASP A 129 1.66 3.30 7.85
CA ASP A 129 3.05 3.55 8.25
C ASP A 129 3.11 4.71 9.27
N ASN A 130 4.22 4.83 10.01
CA ASN A 130 4.42 5.89 11.00
C ASN A 130 5.86 6.43 10.98
N PHE A 131 6.42 6.64 9.79
CA PHE A 131 7.79 7.13 9.64
C PHE A 131 7.97 8.54 10.21
N ASP A 132 7.00 9.42 9.97
CA ASP A 132 7.03 10.83 10.38
C ASP A 132 6.35 11.07 11.73
N ARG A 133 5.55 10.09 12.21
CA ARG A 133 4.82 10.15 13.49
C ARG A 133 3.98 11.43 13.63
N LEU A 134 3.38 11.89 12.52
CA LEU A 134 2.63 13.14 12.50
C LEU A 134 1.32 13.01 13.31
N PRO A 135 0.94 14.06 14.06
CA PRO A 135 -0.35 14.09 14.74
C PRO A 135 -1.48 14.18 13.72
N TYR A 136 -2.71 13.85 14.15
CA TYR A 136 -3.91 13.82 13.33
C TYR A 136 -4.01 15.03 12.39
N ALA A 137 -3.88 16.26 12.90
CA ALA A 137 -4.05 17.50 12.11
C ALA A 137 -3.07 17.62 10.94
N ARG A 138 -1.90 17.00 11.02
CA ARG A 138 -0.84 17.07 10.00
C ARG A 138 -0.64 15.77 9.23
N ARG A 139 -1.41 14.73 9.52
CA ARG A 139 -1.19 13.38 8.99
C ARG A 139 -1.17 13.31 7.47
N HIS A 140 -1.96 14.16 6.80
CA HIS A 140 -2.00 14.30 5.33
C HIS A 140 -0.69 14.80 4.71
N ARG A 141 0.24 15.33 5.51
CA ARG A 141 1.55 15.85 5.05
C ARG A 141 2.69 14.84 5.20
N GLY A 142 2.37 13.59 5.55
CA GLY A 142 3.37 12.54 5.65
C GLY A 142 4.11 12.35 4.33
N ARG A 143 5.38 11.97 4.43
CA ARG A 143 6.19 11.55 3.29
C ARG A 143 5.51 10.38 2.58
N ARG A 144 5.77 10.28 1.29
CA ARG A 144 5.18 9.26 0.42
C ARG A 144 6.13 8.08 0.33
N ARG A 145 5.59 6.88 0.48
CA ARG A 145 6.32 5.64 0.28
C ARG A 145 6.30 5.29 -1.19
N LEU A 146 7.46 4.88 -1.67
CA LEU A 146 7.65 4.35 -2.99
C LEU A 146 7.91 2.86 -2.87
N CYS A 147 7.38 2.09 -3.80
CA CYS A 147 7.62 0.66 -3.89
C CYS A 147 7.88 0.30 -5.33
N LEU A 148 8.81 -0.63 -5.56
CA LEU A 148 9.02 -1.27 -6.86
C LEU A 148 8.99 -2.78 -6.66
N ASN A 149 8.19 -3.48 -7.45
CA ASN A 149 8.24 -4.93 -7.54
C ASN A 149 9.48 -5.33 -8.35
N LEU A 150 10.44 -5.95 -7.70
CA LEU A 150 11.65 -6.48 -8.33
C LEU A 150 11.46 -7.88 -8.89
N GLY A 151 10.28 -8.50 -8.73
CA GLY A 151 10.01 -9.86 -9.21
C GLY A 151 10.61 -10.96 -8.32
N PRO A 152 10.69 -12.21 -8.82
CA PRO A 152 10.32 -12.64 -10.16
C PRO A 152 8.80 -12.68 -10.40
N GLY A 153 8.00 -12.92 -9.36
CA GLY A 153 6.55 -12.96 -9.45
C GLY A 153 5.89 -11.57 -9.45
N PRO A 154 4.65 -11.48 -9.96
CA PRO A 154 3.80 -10.32 -9.73
C PRO A 154 3.44 -10.23 -8.23
N ARG A 155 3.00 -9.04 -7.81
CA ARG A 155 2.41 -8.81 -6.49
C ARG A 155 1.24 -7.86 -6.59
N TYR A 156 0.52 -7.68 -5.49
CA TYR A 156 -0.50 -6.65 -5.39
C TYR A 156 -0.10 -5.59 -4.36
N LEU A 157 -0.49 -4.35 -4.65
CA LEU A 157 -0.69 -3.31 -3.64
C LEU A 157 -2.13 -3.40 -3.13
N LEU A 158 -2.31 -3.48 -1.82
CA LEU A 158 -3.62 -3.39 -1.16
C LEU A 158 -3.80 -2.00 -0.57
N ILE A 159 -4.98 -1.40 -0.75
CA ILE A 159 -5.32 -0.06 -0.24
C ILE A 159 -6.75 -0.03 0.31
N GLY A 160 -6.93 0.51 1.50
CA GLY A 160 -8.25 0.79 2.07
C GLY A 160 -8.95 1.98 1.40
N ASP A 161 -10.28 1.92 1.26
CA ASP A 161 -11.09 2.98 0.63
C ASP A 161 -11.35 4.21 1.52
N ARG A 162 -10.76 4.26 2.72
CA ARG A 162 -10.87 5.36 3.70
C ARG A 162 -9.50 5.85 4.13
N ASP A 163 -9.39 7.17 4.24
CA ASP A 163 -8.22 7.78 4.86
C ASP A 163 -8.26 7.66 6.39
N ILE A 164 -7.08 7.63 7.01
CA ILE A 164 -6.96 7.43 8.45
C ILE A 164 -7.58 8.59 9.25
N GLN A 165 -7.69 9.78 8.68
CA GLN A 165 -8.38 10.90 9.34
C GLN A 165 -9.90 10.69 9.39
N GLN A 166 -10.51 10.15 8.34
CA GLN A 166 -11.92 9.75 8.34
C GLN A 166 -12.19 8.67 9.39
N ILE A 167 -11.30 7.67 9.46
CA ILE A 167 -11.36 6.63 10.48
C ILE A 167 -11.29 7.25 11.89
N CYS A 168 -10.29 8.08 12.17
CA CYS A 168 -10.12 8.70 13.48
C CYS A 168 -11.31 9.60 13.86
N ARG A 169 -11.86 10.39 12.92
CA ARG A 169 -13.06 11.23 13.17
C ARG A 169 -14.29 10.43 13.56
N THR A 170 -14.38 9.19 13.10
CA THR A 170 -15.50 8.30 13.41
C THR A 170 -15.34 7.72 14.82
N LEU A 171 -14.10 7.43 15.23
CA LEU A 171 -13.81 6.74 16.49
C LEU A 171 -13.60 7.65 17.70
N HIS A 172 -13.05 8.85 17.49
CA HIS A 172 -12.51 9.67 18.57
C HIS A 172 -13.22 11.01 18.68
N ALA A 173 -13.50 11.44 19.91
CA ALA A 173 -14.09 12.75 20.19
C ALA A 173 -13.06 13.88 20.25
N ASP A 174 -11.84 13.60 20.72
CA ASP A 174 -10.71 14.55 20.77
C ASP A 174 -9.62 14.11 19.79
N LEU A 175 -9.47 14.88 18.71
CA LEU A 175 -8.53 14.58 17.64
C LEU A 175 -7.23 15.38 17.77
N ASP A 176 -7.21 16.46 18.54
CA ASP A 176 -6.07 17.40 18.58
C ASP A 176 -4.83 16.76 19.20
N ARG A 177 -5.04 15.76 20.07
CA ARG A 177 -3.97 14.99 20.73
C ARG A 177 -3.74 13.61 20.11
N HIS A 178 -4.54 13.22 19.13
CA HIS A 178 -4.50 11.87 18.58
C HIS A 178 -3.37 11.72 17.55
N HIS A 179 -2.69 10.58 17.62
CA HIS A 179 -1.70 10.16 16.64
C HIS A 179 -2.25 8.93 15.91
N PRO A 180 -2.69 9.08 14.65
CA PRO A 180 -3.29 7.98 13.90
C PRO A 180 -2.38 6.76 13.85
N HIS A 181 -2.95 5.58 14.10
CA HIS A 181 -2.22 4.31 14.17
C HIS A 181 -3.01 3.17 13.51
N THR A 182 -2.32 2.08 13.15
CA THR A 182 -2.95 0.85 12.62
C THR A 182 -4.08 0.32 13.50
N GLU A 183 -3.97 0.54 14.81
CA GLU A 183 -4.99 0.15 15.78
C GLU A 183 -6.32 0.89 15.57
N ASP A 184 -6.32 2.10 15.01
CA ASP A 184 -7.55 2.80 14.65
C ASP A 184 -8.29 2.09 13.51
N ILE A 185 -7.57 1.51 12.55
CA ILE A 185 -8.18 0.70 11.48
C ILE A 185 -8.85 -0.53 12.10
N ARG A 186 -8.13 -1.22 13.00
CA ARG A 186 -8.64 -2.41 13.68
C ARG A 186 -9.93 -2.10 14.44
N ARG A 187 -9.95 -1.03 15.22
CA ARG A 187 -11.14 -0.58 15.97
C ARG A 187 -12.30 -0.17 15.08
N TYR A 188 -12.02 0.50 13.97
CA TYR A 188 -13.03 0.91 13.01
C TYR A 188 -13.78 -0.28 12.43
N VAL A 189 -13.06 -1.31 12.00
CA VAL A 189 -13.66 -2.56 11.50
C VAL A 189 -14.36 -3.33 12.62
N ALA A 190 -13.74 -3.42 13.81
CA ALA A 190 -14.34 -4.10 14.98
C ALA A 190 -15.66 -3.46 15.43
N ALA A 191 -15.80 -2.14 15.26
CA ALA A 191 -17.04 -1.40 15.52
C ALA A 191 -18.13 -1.61 14.44
N GLY A 192 -17.85 -2.44 13.42
CA GLY A 192 -18.78 -2.75 12.34
C GLY A 192 -18.85 -1.69 11.25
N HIS A 193 -17.91 -0.74 11.21
CA HIS A 193 -17.88 0.24 10.13
C HIS A 193 -17.32 -0.38 8.84
N PRO A 194 -17.93 -0.10 7.67
CA PRO A 194 -17.50 -0.69 6.42
C PRO A 194 -16.15 -0.10 5.97
N LEU A 195 -15.24 -0.99 5.58
CA LEU A 195 -13.98 -0.69 4.90
C LEU A 195 -13.86 -1.63 3.70
N ARG A 196 -13.56 -1.08 2.52
CA ARG A 196 -13.27 -1.87 1.32
C ARG A 196 -11.78 -1.84 1.03
N CYS A 197 -11.27 -2.90 0.44
CA CYS A 197 -9.89 -3.02 0.01
C CYS A 197 -9.81 -3.08 -1.51
N LEU A 198 -9.10 -2.13 -2.11
CA LEU A 198 -8.68 -2.18 -3.49
C LEU A 198 -7.35 -2.94 -3.58
N ARG A 199 -7.25 -3.94 -4.46
CA ARG A 199 -5.97 -4.54 -4.85
C ARG A 199 -5.59 -4.09 -6.25
N ILE A 200 -4.31 -3.81 -6.45
CA ILE A 200 -3.76 -3.37 -7.73
C ILE A 200 -2.59 -4.29 -8.08
N ARG A 201 -2.69 -4.99 -9.20
CA ARG A 201 -1.62 -5.87 -9.69
C ARG A 201 -0.41 -5.04 -10.12
N LEU A 202 0.78 -5.47 -9.70
CA LEU A 202 2.09 -4.93 -10.03
C LEU A 202 2.96 -6.05 -10.59
N ASP A 203 3.22 -6.03 -11.89
CA ASP A 203 4.16 -6.97 -12.51
C ASP A 203 5.61 -6.56 -12.18
N PRO A 204 6.62 -7.42 -12.40
CA PRO A 204 8.02 -7.02 -12.21
C PRO A 204 8.37 -5.74 -12.98
N GLY A 205 8.98 -4.77 -12.31
CA GLY A 205 9.26 -3.43 -12.83
C GLY A 205 8.14 -2.42 -12.57
N ASP A 206 6.96 -2.86 -12.17
CA ASP A 206 5.90 -1.95 -11.72
C ASP A 206 6.04 -1.59 -10.25
N GLY A 207 5.58 -0.40 -9.92
CA GLY A 207 5.67 0.16 -8.60
C GLY A 207 4.58 1.18 -8.32
N TYR A 208 4.67 1.81 -7.15
CA TYR A 208 3.77 2.88 -6.78
C TYR A 208 4.47 3.96 -5.96
N ILE A 209 3.87 5.15 -5.96
CA ILE A 209 4.09 6.22 -5.00
C ILE A 209 2.78 6.42 -4.25
N ALA A 210 2.76 6.20 -2.93
CA ALA A 210 1.55 6.23 -2.13
C ALA A 210 1.75 6.93 -0.76
N PRO A 211 0.72 7.61 -0.23
CA PRO A 211 0.74 8.21 1.10
C PRO A 211 0.37 7.16 2.15
N THR A 212 1.28 6.20 2.38
CA THR A 212 1.02 5.02 3.22
C THR A 212 0.90 5.31 4.72
N GLU A 213 1.25 6.51 5.16
CA GLU A 213 0.88 7.02 6.49
C GLU A 213 -0.59 7.46 6.56
N PHE A 214 -1.18 7.88 5.43
CA PHE A 214 -2.52 8.44 5.37
C PHE A 214 -3.58 7.43 4.95
N LEU A 215 -3.22 6.45 4.13
CA LEU A 215 -4.10 5.40 3.63
C LEU A 215 -3.69 4.04 4.20
N ALA A 216 -4.67 3.27 4.67
CA ALA A 216 -4.45 1.88 5.05
C ALA A 216 -3.94 1.10 3.84
N HIS A 217 -2.90 0.29 4.01
CA HIS A 217 -2.26 -0.43 2.92
C HIS A 217 -1.55 -1.70 3.40
N ASP A 218 -1.22 -2.59 2.46
CA ASP A 218 -0.23 -3.67 2.61
C ASP A 218 0.17 -4.15 1.19
N GLY A 219 1.10 -5.09 1.08
CA GLY A 219 1.27 -5.90 -0.11
C GLY A 219 0.53 -7.23 -0.02
N SER A 220 0.35 -7.90 -1.15
CA SER A 220 -0.23 -9.26 -1.23
C SER A 220 0.40 -10.05 -2.37
N THR A 221 0.50 -11.36 -2.19
CA THR A 221 0.85 -12.35 -3.24
C THR A 221 -0.25 -13.41 -3.37
N ALA A 222 -1.47 -13.10 -2.90
CA ALA A 222 -2.60 -14.03 -2.93
C ALA A 222 -2.88 -14.53 -4.35
N GLY A 223 -2.99 -15.84 -4.51
CA GLY A 223 -3.23 -16.47 -5.81
C GLY A 223 -2.06 -16.39 -6.79
N ILE A 224 -0.86 -16.01 -6.34
CA ILE A 224 0.38 -16.06 -7.12
C ILE A 224 1.26 -17.16 -6.55
N ASP A 225 1.75 -18.05 -7.42
CA ASP A 225 2.62 -19.18 -7.05
C ASP A 225 4.06 -18.71 -6.79
N GLU A 226 4.55 -17.79 -7.62
CA GLU A 226 5.91 -17.27 -7.54
C GLU A 226 6.11 -16.32 -6.34
N PRO A 227 7.29 -16.34 -5.70
CA PRO A 227 7.65 -15.33 -4.73
C PRO A 227 7.87 -13.96 -5.41
N SER A 228 7.81 -12.89 -4.62
CA SER A 228 8.16 -11.54 -5.08
C SER A 228 9.09 -10.85 -4.10
N VAL A 229 9.99 -10.02 -4.63
CA VAL A 229 10.82 -9.09 -3.88
C VAL A 229 10.33 -7.69 -4.17
N ALA A 230 10.09 -6.88 -3.15
CA ALA A 230 9.85 -5.45 -3.31
C ALA A 230 10.92 -4.63 -2.63
N ALA A 231 11.31 -3.53 -3.27
CA ALA A 231 12.13 -2.49 -2.67
C ALA A 231 11.27 -1.28 -2.32
N PHE A 232 11.62 -0.62 -1.22
CA PHE A 232 10.86 0.50 -0.68
C PHE A 232 11.75 1.71 -0.47
N TRP A 233 11.26 2.88 -0.88
CA TRP A 233 11.88 4.17 -0.60
C TRP A 233 10.90 5.10 0.09
N LEU A 234 11.43 6.13 0.73
CA LEU A 234 10.64 7.22 1.31
C LEU A 234 11.10 8.53 0.69
N GLY A 235 10.14 9.37 0.29
CA GLY A 235 10.43 10.64 -0.36
C GLY A 235 9.30 11.64 -0.21
N GLN A 236 9.57 12.88 -0.62
CA GLN A 236 8.60 13.96 -0.64
C GLN A 236 8.80 14.81 -1.89
N PRO A 237 7.72 15.28 -2.53
CA PRO A 237 7.84 16.25 -3.62
C PRO A 237 8.55 17.53 -3.13
N PRO A 238 9.45 18.14 -3.94
CA PRO A 238 10.20 19.35 -3.57
C PRO A 238 9.32 20.53 -3.13
N ASN A 239 8.09 20.59 -3.63
CA ASN A 239 7.14 21.68 -3.39
C ASN A 239 5.95 21.28 -2.50
N ALA A 240 6.04 20.16 -1.78
CA ALA A 240 4.97 19.75 -0.86
C ALA A 240 5.00 20.64 0.40
N SER A 241 4.19 21.70 0.41
CA SER A 241 3.95 22.62 1.53
C SER A 241 2.84 22.15 2.47
#